data_AF-A0A8T4KT05-F1
#
_entry.id   AF-A0A8T4KT05-F1
#
_cell.length_a   1.000
_cell.length_b   1.000
_cell.length_c   1.000
_cell.angle_alpha   90.00
_cell.angle_beta   90.00
_cell.angle_gamma   90.00
#
_symmetry.space_group_name_H-M   'P 1'
#
loop_
_entity.id
_entity.type
_entity.pdbx_description
1 polymer ?
#
loop_
_entity_poly.entity_id
_entity_poly.type
_entity_poly.pdbx_seq_one_letter_code
_entity_poly.pdbx_strand_id
1 'polypeptide(L)'
;WVVVDDTATKSSEDLDKIISQLYLIAHELKDLHIQSATLTEVWQWLKAGSPELLNFLRYSLVVYDTGFIKPIQRMLAMGLIPPSEETISLKARAASLRYRKIKQDMKSFIFELRYTAMDMIQSVVMHYYKTAPDYKAAPEFLEKLVKEHGLEKVYVDKFKELDKLWKDIDHKEIKEVTTDHLKRSLILAKEIIDRLKKLLPEELLGEEFPEPEE
;
A
#
# COMPACT_ATOMS: atom_id res chain seq x y z
N TRP A 1 -31.93 11.43 -21.82
CA TRP A 1 -31.04 12.59 -21.64
C TRP A 1 -30.27 12.80 -22.93
N VAL A 2 -30.07 14.05 -23.32
CA VAL A 2 -29.26 14.45 -24.46
C VAL A 2 -28.20 15.41 -23.94
N VAL A 3 -26.93 15.05 -24.11
CA VAL A 3 -25.83 15.96 -23.78
C VAL A 3 -25.47 16.74 -25.04
N VAL A 4 -25.59 18.06 -24.99
CA VAL A 4 -25.33 18.96 -26.12
C VAL A 4 -23.96 19.58 -25.94
N ASP A 5 -23.11 19.48 -26.96
CA ASP A 5 -21.79 20.10 -26.95
C ASP A 5 -21.90 21.61 -27.18
N ASP A 6 -21.88 22.37 -26.09
CA ASP A 6 -21.90 23.82 -26.07
C ASP A 6 -20.54 24.45 -26.42
N THR A 7 -19.48 23.64 -26.57
CA THR A 7 -18.16 24.15 -26.99
C THR A 7 -18.06 24.38 -28.50
N ALA A 8 -18.90 23.71 -29.27
CA ALA A 8 -18.94 23.81 -30.74
C ALA A 8 -19.88 24.93 -31.25
N THR A 9 -20.73 25.48 -30.38
CA THR A 9 -21.71 26.51 -30.76
C THR A 9 -21.08 27.91 -30.78
N LYS A 10 -21.51 28.76 -31.72
CA LYS A 10 -20.97 30.13 -31.89
C LYS A 10 -21.61 31.15 -30.97
N SER A 11 -22.84 30.90 -30.51
CA SER A 11 -23.62 31.80 -29.65
C SER A 11 -24.60 31.01 -28.77
N SER A 12 -25.08 31.62 -27.69
CA SER A 12 -26.13 31.06 -26.84
C SER A 12 -27.46 30.88 -27.59
N GLU A 13 -27.77 31.77 -28.53
CA GLU A 13 -28.98 31.66 -29.36
C GLU A 13 -28.97 30.41 -30.24
N ASP A 14 -27.80 29.98 -30.73
CA ASP A 14 -27.66 28.77 -31.54
C ASP A 14 -27.92 27.52 -30.68
N LEU A 15 -27.42 27.51 -29.44
CA LEU A 15 -27.66 26.43 -28.48
C LEU A 15 -29.15 26.31 -28.14
N ASP A 16 -29.82 27.42 -27.86
CA ASP A 16 -31.25 27.45 -27.55
C ASP A 16 -32.11 26.95 -28.72
N LYS A 17 -31.74 27.30 -29.97
CA LYS A 17 -32.39 26.78 -31.18
C LYS A 17 -32.24 25.26 -31.30
N ILE A 18 -31.03 24.73 -31.07
CA ILE A 18 -30.77 23.28 -31.11
C ILE A 18 -31.61 22.57 -30.05
N ILE A 19 -31.59 23.06 -28.81
CA ILE A 19 -32.35 22.47 -27.71
C ILE A 19 -33.86 22.50 -28.02
N SER A 20 -34.37 23.62 -28.51
CA SER A 20 -35.79 23.76 -28.88
C SER A 20 -36.19 22.76 -29.97
N GLN A 21 -35.35 22.58 -30.99
CA GLN A 21 -35.58 21.59 -32.05
C GLN A 21 -35.58 20.16 -31.50
N LEU A 22 -34.69 19.82 -30.57
CA LEU A 22 -34.68 18.50 -29.92
C LEU A 22 -35.99 18.21 -29.19
N TYR A 23 -36.54 19.17 -28.46
CA TYR A 23 -37.84 19.00 -27.77
C TYR A 23 -39.00 18.87 -28.75
N LEU A 24 -39.00 19.60 -29.87
CA LEU A 24 -40.02 19.45 -30.92
C LEU A 24 -39.98 18.04 -31.54
N ILE A 25 -38.80 17.54 -31.88
CA ILE A 25 -38.63 16.17 -32.41
C ILE A 25 -39.12 15.14 -31.39
N ALA A 26 -38.75 15.29 -30.11
CA ALA A 26 -39.21 14.39 -29.06
C ALA A 26 -40.74 14.40 -28.90
N HIS A 27 -41.37 15.57 -29.03
CA HIS A 27 -42.82 15.72 -28.98
C HIS A 27 -43.53 14.99 -30.14
N GLU A 28 -42.97 15.06 -31.36
CA GLU A 28 -43.52 14.36 -32.53
C GLU A 28 -43.45 12.83 -32.40
N LEU A 29 -42.46 12.31 -31.66
CA LEU A 29 -42.27 10.88 -31.41
C LEU A 29 -43.22 10.28 -30.35
N LYS A 30 -44.10 11.10 -29.76
CA LYS A 30 -45.21 10.78 -28.82
C LYS A 30 -44.85 10.10 -27.49
N ASP A 31 -43.93 9.14 -27.46
CA ASP A 31 -43.55 8.37 -26.27
C ASP A 31 -42.13 8.66 -25.77
N LEU A 32 -41.51 9.74 -26.27
CA LEU A 32 -40.14 10.12 -25.92
C LEU A 32 -40.12 11.39 -25.07
N HIS A 33 -39.78 11.23 -23.78
CA HIS A 33 -39.44 12.36 -22.93
C HIS A 33 -37.92 12.55 -22.89
N ILE A 34 -37.45 13.75 -23.24
CA ILE A 34 -36.03 14.09 -23.20
C ILE A 34 -35.74 15.11 -22.10
N GLN A 35 -34.51 15.04 -21.59
CA GLN A 35 -33.90 16.07 -20.74
C GLN A 35 -32.58 16.43 -21.42
N SER A 36 -32.26 17.72 -21.51
CA SER A 36 -31.03 18.22 -22.13
C SER A 36 -30.11 18.79 -21.07
N ALA A 37 -28.80 18.56 -21.22
CA ALA A 37 -27.76 19.23 -20.45
C ALA A 37 -26.61 19.58 -21.38
N THR A 38 -25.90 20.67 -21.10
CA THR A 38 -24.69 20.98 -21.88
C THR A 38 -23.50 20.14 -21.43
N LEU A 39 -22.50 20.01 -22.30
CA LEU A 39 -21.24 19.34 -21.97
C LEU A 39 -20.58 20.00 -20.76
N THR A 40 -20.57 21.34 -20.72
CA THR A 40 -20.04 22.12 -19.59
C THR A 40 -20.79 21.83 -18.29
N GLU A 41 -22.12 21.77 -18.31
CA GLU A 41 -22.94 21.45 -17.13
C GLU A 41 -22.65 20.05 -16.61
N VAL A 42 -22.56 19.05 -17.50
CA VAL A 42 -22.21 17.68 -17.11
C VAL A 42 -20.84 17.65 -16.42
N TRP A 43 -19.84 18.37 -16.92
CA TRP A 43 -18.55 18.48 -16.25
C TRP A 43 -18.63 19.17 -14.88
N GLN A 44 -19.46 20.20 -14.71
CA GLN A 44 -19.67 20.83 -13.42
C GLN A 44 -20.30 19.86 -12.42
N TRP A 45 -21.31 19.11 -12.84
CA TRP A 45 -21.97 18.09 -12.02
C TRP A 45 -21.06 16.92 -11.68
N LEU A 46 -20.19 16.50 -12.61
CA LEU A 46 -19.17 15.49 -12.35
C LEU A 46 -18.21 15.92 -11.25
N LYS A 47 -17.71 17.16 -11.33
CA LYS A 47 -16.81 17.72 -10.30
C LYS A 47 -17.52 17.88 -8.96
N ALA A 48 -18.79 18.25 -8.97
CA ALA A 48 -19.61 18.38 -7.78
C ALA A 48 -20.05 17.02 -7.21
N GLY A 49 -19.97 15.94 -8.00
CA GLY A 49 -20.46 14.62 -7.62
C GLY A 49 -21.98 14.57 -7.45
N SER A 50 -22.73 15.25 -8.34
CA SER A 50 -24.21 15.31 -8.30
C SER A 50 -24.82 13.89 -8.23
N PRO A 51 -25.65 13.59 -7.21
CA PRO A 51 -26.33 12.30 -7.10
C PRO A 51 -27.18 11.95 -8.33
N GLU A 52 -27.83 12.95 -8.92
CA GLU A 52 -28.66 12.82 -10.12
C GLU A 52 -27.83 12.36 -11.31
N LEU A 53 -26.70 13.01 -11.56
CA LEU A 53 -25.80 12.64 -12.65
C LEU A 53 -25.19 11.25 -12.42
N LEU A 54 -24.78 10.93 -11.19
CA LEU A 54 -24.22 9.61 -10.87
C LEU A 54 -25.25 8.50 -11.12
N ASN A 55 -26.51 8.70 -10.74
CA ASN A 55 -27.59 7.76 -11.05
C ASN A 55 -27.84 7.65 -12.55
N PHE A 56 -27.85 8.78 -13.27
CA PHE A 56 -27.93 8.76 -14.73
C PHE A 56 -26.82 7.91 -15.34
N LEU A 57 -25.57 8.11 -14.92
CA LEU A 57 -24.44 7.34 -15.43
C LEU A 57 -24.54 5.84 -15.11
N ARG A 58 -25.07 5.44 -13.95
CA ARG A 58 -25.24 4.02 -13.57
C ARG A 58 -26.28 3.30 -14.41
N TYR A 59 -27.42 3.94 -14.64
CA TYR A 59 -28.60 3.27 -15.18
C TYR A 59 -28.89 3.61 -16.65
N SER A 60 -28.19 4.59 -17.23
CA SER A 60 -28.41 4.98 -18.63
C SER A 60 -27.88 3.95 -19.62
N LEU A 61 -28.71 3.67 -20.62
CA LEU A 61 -28.30 2.99 -21.84
C LEU A 61 -27.85 4.03 -22.87
N VAL A 62 -26.59 3.94 -23.28
CA VAL A 62 -26.02 4.85 -24.27
C VAL A 62 -26.49 4.46 -25.67
N VAL A 63 -27.41 5.24 -26.24
CA VAL A 63 -27.95 5.05 -27.60
C VAL A 63 -26.98 5.55 -28.66
N TYR A 64 -26.37 6.71 -28.43
CA TYR A 64 -25.36 7.31 -29.29
C TYR A 64 -24.34 8.05 -28.42
N ASP A 65 -23.05 7.86 -28.70
CA ASP A 65 -21.95 8.50 -27.97
C ASP A 65 -20.72 8.59 -28.88
N THR A 66 -20.13 9.78 -28.95
CA THR A 66 -18.90 10.08 -29.70
C THR A 66 -17.64 9.85 -28.86
N GLY A 67 -17.78 9.26 -27.67
CA GLY A 67 -16.67 8.90 -26.78
C GLY A 67 -16.61 9.74 -25.51
N PHE A 68 -17.72 10.32 -25.08
CA PHE A 68 -17.83 11.12 -23.86
C PHE A 68 -18.42 10.31 -22.70
N ILE A 69 -19.63 9.76 -22.89
CA ILE A 69 -20.40 9.14 -21.79
C ILE A 69 -19.81 7.80 -21.35
N LYS A 70 -19.49 6.90 -22.29
CA LYS A 70 -18.98 5.56 -21.96
C LYS A 70 -17.68 5.59 -21.14
N PRO A 71 -16.68 6.45 -21.45
CA PRO A 71 -15.51 6.60 -20.59
C PRO A 71 -15.86 7.04 -19.17
N ILE A 72 -16.79 8.00 -19.01
CA ILE A 72 -17.23 8.46 -17.70
C ILE A 72 -17.93 7.34 -16.93
N GLN A 73 -18.80 6.55 -17.57
CA GLN A 73 -19.42 5.37 -16.95
C GLN A 73 -18.36 4.37 -16.48
N ARG A 74 -17.31 4.13 -17.29
CA ARG A 74 -16.18 3.27 -16.89
C ARG A 74 -15.41 3.84 -15.70
N MET A 75 -15.17 5.15 -15.68
CA MET A 75 -14.54 5.83 -14.54
C MET A 75 -15.38 5.70 -13.27
N LEU A 76 -16.71 5.86 -13.36
CA LEU A 76 -17.63 5.65 -12.26
C LEU A 76 -17.56 4.22 -11.73
N ALA A 77 -17.65 3.23 -12.61
CA ALA A 77 -17.56 1.81 -12.25
C ALA A 77 -16.21 1.45 -11.60
N MET A 78 -15.12 2.13 -11.97
CA MET A 78 -13.80 1.99 -11.35
C MET A 78 -13.67 2.75 -10.01
N GLY A 79 -14.70 3.48 -9.57
CA GLY A 79 -14.68 4.28 -8.35
C GLY A 79 -13.79 5.52 -8.44
N LEU A 80 -13.60 6.07 -9.64
CA LEU A 80 -12.75 7.25 -9.90
C LEU A 80 -13.48 8.59 -9.79
N ILE A 81 -14.79 8.58 -9.48
CA ILE A 81 -15.62 9.79 -9.38
C ILE A 81 -16.14 9.93 -7.95
N PRO A 82 -15.46 10.69 -7.07
CA PRO A 82 -15.95 10.97 -5.73
C PRO A 82 -17.14 11.96 -5.76
N PRO A 83 -18.07 11.91 -4.79
CA PRO A 83 -18.18 10.96 -3.68
C PRO A 83 -19.13 9.79 -4.00
N SER A 84 -18.95 9.11 -5.14
CA SER A 84 -19.81 7.97 -5.53
C SER A 84 -19.70 6.77 -4.58
N GLU A 85 -20.75 5.92 -4.55
CA GLU A 85 -20.77 4.66 -3.80
C GLU A 85 -19.62 3.72 -4.21
N GLU A 86 -19.26 3.73 -5.49
CA GLU A 86 -18.15 2.97 -6.05
C GLU A 86 -16.82 3.44 -5.48
N THR A 87 -16.60 4.76 -5.40
CA THR A 87 -15.44 5.36 -4.74
C THR A 87 -15.43 5.00 -3.25
N ILE A 88 -16.56 5.14 -2.55
CA ILE A 88 -16.67 4.84 -1.10
C ILE A 88 -16.33 3.38 -0.84
N SER A 89 -16.93 2.45 -1.60
CA SER A 89 -16.69 1.01 -1.50
C SER A 89 -15.23 0.66 -1.78
N LEU A 90 -14.63 1.26 -2.81
CA LEU A 90 -13.21 1.09 -3.12
C LEU A 90 -12.32 1.56 -1.97
N LYS A 91 -12.57 2.76 -1.41
CA LYS A 91 -11.79 3.30 -0.28
C LYS A 91 -11.93 2.42 0.96
N ALA A 92 -13.14 1.98 1.29
CA ALA A 92 -13.40 1.10 2.42
C ALA A 92 -12.64 -0.23 2.30
N ARG A 93 -12.73 -0.90 1.14
CA ARG A 93 -11.99 -2.14 0.85
C ARG A 93 -10.47 -1.94 0.89
N ALA A 94 -9.99 -0.82 0.32
CA ALA A 94 -8.58 -0.49 0.32
C ALA A 94 -8.03 -0.28 1.74
N ALA A 95 -8.79 0.34 2.64
CA ALA A 95 -8.40 0.51 4.04
C ALA A 95 -8.18 -0.85 4.73
N SER A 96 -9.13 -1.79 4.60
CA SER A 96 -9.00 -3.13 5.15
C SER A 96 -7.84 -3.92 4.54
N LEU A 97 -7.59 -3.78 3.24
CA LEU A 97 -6.46 -4.43 2.58
C LEU A 97 -5.11 -3.87 3.07
N ARG A 98 -4.99 -2.54 3.18
CA ARG A 98 -3.78 -1.89 3.72
C ARG A 98 -3.50 -2.34 5.14
N TYR A 99 -4.52 -2.41 5.99
CA TYR A 99 -4.36 -2.90 7.37
C TYR A 99 -3.84 -4.34 7.41
N ARG A 100 -4.41 -5.25 6.61
CA ARG A 100 -3.92 -6.63 6.48
C ARG A 100 -2.48 -6.69 5.96
N LYS A 101 -2.13 -5.83 5.01
CA LYS A 101 -0.76 -5.74 4.48
C LYS A 101 0.23 -5.35 5.58
N ILE A 102 -0.08 -4.35 6.41
CA ILE A 102 0.80 -3.96 7.54
C ILE A 102 1.05 -5.14 8.48
N LYS A 103 0.03 -5.97 8.76
CA LYS A 103 0.21 -7.19 9.56
C LYS A 103 1.18 -8.19 8.92
N GLN A 104 1.15 -8.33 7.59
CA GLN A 104 2.09 -9.17 6.85
C GLN A 104 3.50 -8.57 6.82
N ASP A 105 3.60 -7.25 6.61
CA ASP A 105 4.87 -6.53 6.58
C ASP A 105 5.60 -6.64 7.93
N MET A 106 4.90 -6.61 9.07
CA MET A 106 5.50 -6.86 10.39
C MET A 106 6.17 -8.24 10.50
N LYS A 107 5.57 -9.28 9.91
CA LYS A 107 6.21 -10.61 9.85
C LYS A 107 7.52 -10.53 9.07
N SER A 108 7.50 -9.89 7.90
CA SER A 108 8.70 -9.70 7.09
C SER A 108 9.77 -8.90 7.83
N PHE A 109 9.41 -7.83 8.55
CA PHE A 109 10.37 -7.05 9.33
C PHE A 109 11.04 -7.85 10.45
N ILE A 110 10.29 -8.70 11.16
CA ILE A 110 10.89 -9.60 12.17
C ILE A 110 11.89 -10.57 11.51
N PHE A 111 11.61 -11.02 10.30
CA PHE A 111 12.48 -11.94 9.57
C PHE A 111 13.77 -11.25 9.13
N GLU A 112 13.66 -10.04 8.59
CA GLU A 112 14.82 -9.21 8.25
C GLU A 112 15.67 -8.91 9.48
N LEU A 113 15.08 -8.58 10.64
CA LEU A 113 15.84 -8.34 11.87
C LEU A 113 16.65 -9.55 12.35
N ARG A 114 16.11 -10.77 12.15
CA ARG A 114 16.88 -12.00 12.40
C ARG A 114 18.05 -12.14 11.42
N TYR A 115 17.84 -11.82 10.15
CA TYR A 115 18.90 -11.86 9.13
C TYR A 115 19.99 -10.84 9.43
N THR A 116 19.64 -9.60 9.78
CA THR A 116 20.61 -8.58 10.19
C THR A 116 21.44 -9.02 11.39
N ALA A 117 20.80 -9.61 12.42
CA ALA A 117 21.54 -10.14 13.58
C ALA A 117 22.47 -11.28 13.17
N MET A 118 22.03 -12.17 12.27
CA MET A 118 22.84 -13.28 11.77
C MET A 118 24.06 -12.79 10.97
N ASP A 119 23.91 -11.79 10.11
CA ASP A 119 25.02 -11.24 9.33
C ASP A 119 26.13 -10.68 10.25
N MET A 120 25.74 -10.01 11.34
CA MET A 120 26.71 -9.54 12.34
C MET A 120 27.39 -10.69 13.08
N ILE A 121 26.63 -11.73 13.45
CA ILE A 121 27.19 -12.94 14.07
C ILE A 121 28.19 -13.61 13.12
N GLN A 122 27.82 -13.78 11.85
CA GLN A 122 28.70 -14.37 10.84
C GLN A 122 29.96 -13.53 10.66
N SER A 123 29.86 -12.20 10.65
CA SER A 123 31.01 -11.29 10.54
C SER A 123 32.02 -11.51 11.69
N VAL A 124 31.55 -11.56 12.93
CA VAL A 124 32.41 -11.84 14.10
C VAL A 124 33.00 -13.25 14.05
N VAL A 125 32.18 -14.25 13.70
CA VAL A 125 32.65 -15.64 13.64
C VAL A 125 33.66 -15.86 12.52
N MET A 126 33.47 -15.23 11.37
CA MET A 126 34.43 -15.23 10.27
C MET A 126 35.74 -14.55 10.67
N HIS A 127 35.67 -13.47 11.47
CA HIS A 127 36.87 -12.80 11.97
C HIS A 127 37.74 -13.72 12.84
N TYR A 128 37.15 -14.35 13.86
CA TYR A 128 37.89 -15.17 14.84
C TYR A 128 38.14 -16.61 14.41
N TYR A 129 37.18 -17.25 13.73
CA TYR A 129 37.20 -18.69 13.47
C TYR A 129 37.33 -19.06 11.98
N LYS A 130 37.41 -18.07 11.09
CA LYS A 130 37.59 -18.26 9.64
C LYS A 130 36.54 -19.18 9.01
N THR A 131 35.32 -19.15 9.54
CA THR A 131 34.17 -19.92 9.06
C THR A 131 32.89 -19.10 9.17
N ALA A 132 31.90 -19.40 8.34
CA ALA A 132 30.59 -18.77 8.37
C ALA A 132 29.56 -19.76 8.94
N PRO A 133 29.01 -19.53 10.14
CA PRO A 133 28.01 -20.41 10.73
C PRO A 133 26.68 -20.29 10.00
N ASP A 134 25.90 -21.38 9.97
CA ASP A 134 24.47 -21.31 9.69
C ASP A 134 23.68 -21.01 10.98
N TYR A 135 22.37 -20.82 10.87
CA TYR A 135 21.50 -20.52 12.03
C TYR A 135 21.53 -21.61 13.11
N LYS A 136 21.80 -22.87 12.75
CA LYS A 136 21.84 -23.98 13.70
C LYS A 136 23.15 -23.98 14.49
N ALA A 137 24.26 -23.65 13.84
CA ALA A 137 25.59 -23.58 14.42
C ALA A 137 25.87 -22.26 15.14
N ALA A 138 25.18 -21.17 14.79
CA ALA A 138 25.39 -19.85 15.38
C ALA A 138 25.39 -19.83 16.93
N PRO A 139 24.46 -20.50 17.64
CA PRO A 139 24.51 -20.56 19.10
C PRO A 139 25.79 -21.19 19.66
N GLU A 140 26.35 -22.22 19.00
CA GLU A 140 27.59 -22.85 19.43
C GLU A 140 28.78 -21.89 19.31
N PHE A 141 28.85 -21.14 18.21
CA PHE A 141 29.91 -20.15 18.01
C PHE A 141 29.78 -18.96 18.95
N LEU A 142 28.57 -18.51 19.26
CA LEU A 142 28.35 -17.48 20.28
C LEU A 142 28.85 -17.95 21.66
N GLU A 143 28.63 -19.22 22.02
CA GLU A 143 29.19 -19.79 23.26
C GLU A 143 30.72 -19.87 23.24
N LYS A 144 31.35 -20.09 22.08
CA LYS A 144 32.83 -19.99 21.95
C LYS A 144 33.31 -18.56 22.15
N LEU A 145 32.64 -17.58 21.54
CA LEU A 145 32.94 -16.14 21.75
C LEU A 145 32.80 -15.72 23.22
N VAL A 146 31.85 -16.31 23.96
CA VAL A 146 31.71 -16.07 25.41
C VAL A 146 32.94 -16.55 26.17
N LYS A 147 33.46 -17.74 25.84
CA LYS A 147 34.61 -18.34 26.52
C LYS A 147 35.94 -17.70 26.15
N GLU A 148 36.10 -17.27 24.90
CA GLU A 148 37.40 -16.94 24.30
C GLU A 148 37.58 -15.44 24.06
N HIS A 149 36.48 -14.69 23.85
CA HIS A 149 36.52 -13.32 23.33
C HIS A 149 35.66 -12.33 24.13
N GLY A 150 35.28 -12.70 25.37
CA GLY A 150 34.64 -11.79 26.31
C GLY A 150 33.20 -11.37 25.94
N LEU A 151 32.51 -12.15 25.12
CA LEU A 151 31.07 -11.96 24.90
C LEU A 151 30.29 -12.38 26.15
N GLU A 152 29.24 -11.64 26.49
CA GLU A 152 28.37 -11.98 27.62
C GLU A 152 27.33 -13.01 27.18
N LYS A 153 27.06 -14.00 28.04
CA LYS A 153 26.11 -15.09 27.75
C LYS A 153 24.71 -14.59 27.33
N VAL A 154 24.30 -13.43 27.84
CA VAL A 154 23.01 -12.81 27.50
C VAL A 154 22.82 -12.64 25.99
N TYR A 155 23.88 -12.44 25.20
CA TYR A 155 23.77 -12.30 23.75
C TYR A 155 23.51 -13.63 23.03
N VAL A 156 23.94 -14.76 23.60
CA VAL A 156 23.54 -16.10 23.13
C VAL A 156 22.03 -16.26 23.31
N ASP A 157 21.51 -15.89 24.47
CA ASP A 157 20.09 -16.03 24.80
C ASP A 157 19.23 -15.09 23.96
N LYS A 158 19.68 -13.84 23.72
CA LYS A 158 19.02 -12.88 22.82
C LYS A 158 18.90 -13.43 21.39
N PHE A 159 19.96 -14.02 20.85
CA PHE A 159 19.91 -14.61 19.51
C PHE A 159 18.97 -15.82 19.46
N LYS A 160 19.02 -16.71 20.46
CA LYS A 160 18.09 -17.84 20.56
C LYS A 160 16.64 -17.39 20.65
N GLU A 161 16.36 -16.31 21.39
CA GLU A 161 15.02 -15.73 21.48
C GLU A 161 14.56 -15.20 20.11
N LEU A 162 15.40 -14.45 19.40
CA LEU A 162 15.11 -13.92 18.08
C LEU A 162 14.89 -15.04 17.04
N ASP A 163 15.73 -16.07 17.07
CA ASP A 163 15.62 -17.25 16.21
C ASP A 163 14.35 -18.07 16.50
N LYS A 164 14.00 -18.21 17.78
CA LYS A 164 12.75 -18.86 18.18
C LYS A 164 11.54 -18.08 17.69
N LEU A 165 11.51 -16.76 17.88
CA LEU A 165 10.39 -15.94 17.44
C LEU A 165 10.15 -16.07 15.93
N TRP A 166 11.22 -16.11 15.13
CA TRP A 166 11.12 -16.39 13.70
C TRP A 166 10.51 -17.76 13.42
N LYS A 167 10.98 -18.83 14.09
CA LYS A 167 10.46 -20.19 13.93
C LYS A 167 8.98 -20.29 14.29
N ASP A 168 8.59 -19.70 15.42
CA ASP A 168 7.22 -19.72 15.91
C ASP A 168 6.28 -19.00 14.91
N ILE A 169 6.74 -17.93 14.25
CA ILE A 169 5.99 -17.23 13.19
C ILE A 169 5.98 -18.00 11.86
N ASP A 170 7.07 -18.69 11.50
CA ASP A 170 7.18 -19.45 10.26
C ASP A 170 6.31 -20.72 10.30
N HIS A 171 6.40 -21.46 11.41
CA HIS A 171 5.61 -22.66 11.67
C HIS A 171 4.16 -22.37 12.08
N LYS A 172 3.75 -21.09 12.10
CA LYS A 172 2.39 -20.62 12.43
C LYS A 172 1.94 -20.97 13.86
N GLU A 173 2.88 -21.13 14.78
CA GLU A 173 2.60 -21.20 16.23
C GLU A 173 2.11 -19.83 16.71
N ILE A 174 2.78 -18.75 16.29
CA ILE A 174 2.27 -17.38 16.39
C ILE A 174 1.35 -17.12 15.20
N LYS A 175 0.04 -17.18 15.48
CA LYS A 175 -1.01 -16.96 14.46
C LYS A 175 -1.15 -15.50 14.05
N GLU A 176 -0.95 -14.57 14.98
CA GLU A 176 -1.02 -13.14 14.74
C GLU A 176 0.22 -12.43 15.29
N VAL A 177 0.97 -11.78 14.39
CA VAL A 177 2.11 -10.94 14.76
C VAL A 177 1.59 -9.61 15.31
N THR A 178 2.15 -9.22 16.45
CA THR A 178 1.82 -7.98 17.16
C THR A 178 2.98 -6.99 17.11
N THR A 179 2.69 -5.73 17.44
CA THR A 179 3.72 -4.69 17.57
C THR A 179 4.75 -5.00 18.65
N ASP A 180 4.36 -5.74 19.70
CA ASP A 180 5.28 -6.14 20.77
C ASP A 180 6.33 -7.13 20.27
N HIS A 181 5.94 -8.07 19.41
CA HIS A 181 6.90 -8.98 18.75
C HIS A 181 7.91 -8.19 17.92
N LEU A 182 7.44 -7.23 17.10
CA LEU A 182 8.32 -6.39 16.30
C LEU A 182 9.25 -5.53 17.16
N LYS A 183 8.70 -4.88 18.20
CA LYS A 183 9.49 -4.08 19.15
C LYS A 183 10.54 -4.93 19.84
N ARG A 184 10.19 -6.15 20.25
CA ARG A 184 11.14 -7.08 20.87
C ARG A 184 12.24 -7.48 19.90
N SER A 185 11.91 -7.82 18.64
CA SER A 185 12.90 -8.12 17.61
C SER A 185 13.86 -6.96 17.33
N LEU A 186 13.35 -5.73 17.28
CA LEU A 186 14.16 -4.52 17.09
C LEU A 186 15.21 -4.39 18.19
N ILE A 187 14.79 -4.52 19.46
CA ILE A 187 15.67 -4.44 20.62
C ILE A 187 16.72 -5.57 20.57
N LEU A 188 16.30 -6.82 20.36
CA LEU A 188 17.20 -7.97 20.31
C LEU A 188 18.26 -7.81 19.21
N ALA A 189 17.84 -7.47 18.00
CA ALA A 189 18.74 -7.29 16.87
C ALA A 189 19.73 -6.14 17.11
N LYS A 190 19.24 -4.96 17.54
CA LYS A 190 20.11 -3.80 17.79
C LYS A 190 21.14 -4.07 18.88
N GLU A 191 20.72 -4.67 20.00
CA GLU A 191 21.64 -4.97 21.10
C GLU A 191 22.70 -6.02 20.70
N ILE A 192 22.33 -7.03 19.91
CA ILE A 192 23.28 -8.00 19.35
C ILE A 192 24.28 -7.26 18.46
N ILE A 193 23.79 -6.45 17.53
CA ILE A 193 24.62 -5.71 16.57
C ILE A 193 25.62 -4.82 17.30
N ASP A 194 25.13 -3.96 18.20
CA ASP A 194 25.95 -2.99 18.91
C ASP A 194 27.03 -3.65 19.77
N ARG A 195 26.72 -4.79 20.37
CA ARG A 195 27.71 -5.50 21.17
C ARG A 195 28.75 -6.20 20.32
N LEU A 196 28.31 -6.95 19.30
CA LEU A 196 29.20 -7.76 18.47
C LEU A 196 30.10 -6.87 17.61
N LYS A 197 29.61 -5.71 17.19
CA LYS A 197 30.40 -4.68 16.51
C LYS A 197 31.68 -4.32 17.30
N LYS A 198 31.61 -4.26 18.63
CA LYS A 198 32.76 -3.98 19.52
C LYS A 198 33.78 -5.11 19.61
N LEU A 199 33.48 -6.29 19.06
CA LEU A 199 34.45 -7.40 18.94
C LEU A 199 35.22 -7.34 17.62
N LEU A 200 34.88 -6.42 16.71
CA LEU A 200 35.57 -6.26 15.44
C LEU A 200 36.50 -5.04 15.48
N PRO A 201 37.65 -5.09 14.78
CA PRO A 201 38.46 -3.90 14.49
C PRO A 201 37.65 -2.85 13.72
N GLU A 202 37.88 -1.57 14.02
CA GLU A 202 37.17 -0.45 13.40
C GLU A 202 37.33 -0.41 11.87
N GLU A 203 38.49 -0.85 11.36
CA GLU A 203 38.79 -0.85 9.94
C GLU A 203 37.89 -1.80 9.13
N LEU A 204 37.25 -2.77 9.79
CA LEU A 204 36.33 -3.72 9.15
C LEU A 204 34.87 -3.23 9.14
N LEU A 205 34.54 -2.18 9.88
CA LEU A 205 33.15 -1.77 10.13
C LEU A 205 32.58 -0.82 9.07
N GLY A 206 33.41 -0.32 8.16
CA GLY A 206 33.01 0.63 7.12
C GLY A 206 32.55 1.97 7.68
N GLU A 207 32.08 2.86 6.80
CA GLU A 207 31.45 4.11 7.20
C GLU A 207 30.05 3.83 7.78
N GLU A 208 29.74 4.41 8.94
CA GLU A 208 28.37 4.40 9.45
C GLU A 208 27.50 5.30 8.55
N PHE A 209 26.44 4.72 7.98
CA PHE A 209 25.43 5.52 7.32
C PHE A 209 24.70 6.34 8.39
N PRO A 210 24.54 7.65 8.21
CA PRO A 210 23.81 8.47 9.17
C PRO A 210 22.39 7.90 9.33
N GLU A 211 21.97 7.68 10.58
CA GLU A 211 20.55 7.43 10.83
C GLU A 211 19.77 8.68 10.39
N PRO A 212 18.63 8.52 9.71
CA PRO A 212 17.80 9.67 9.35
C PRO A 212 17.45 10.43 10.64
N GLU A 213 17.73 11.73 10.66
CA GLU A 213 17.36 12.62 11.78
C GLU A 213 15.84 12.49 12.06
N GLU A 214 15.49 12.28 13.33
CA GLU A 214 14.10 12.11 13.81
C GLU A 214 13.22 13.36 13.59
#